data_AF-A0A7X8ZEP8-F1
#
_entry.id   AF-A0A7X8ZEP8-F1
#
_cell.length_a   1.000
_cell.length_b   1.000
_cell.length_c   1.000
_cell.angle_alpha   90.00
_cell.angle_beta   90.00
_cell.angle_gamma   90.00
#
_symmetry.space_group_name_H-M   'P 1'
#
loop_
_entity.id
_entity.type
_entity.pdbx_description
1 polymer ?
#
loop_
_entity_poly.entity_id
_entity_poly.type
_entity_poly.pdbx_seq_one_letter_code
_entity_poly.pdbx_strand_id
1 'polypeptide(L)'
;MISFMRNWGQEFGLINLTRLKQSDYELNDRLLDGTLFKLTAEIAVDCAVYRGLPPWDKAAARAFAVGMTMDKAVVGGQAAARLWELATLRVEKQVVCHLPDGGIPSSPKTWPEGVIYR
;
A
#
# COMPACT_ATOMS: atom_id res chain seq x y z
N MET A 1 22.76 -12.92 -9.30
CA MET A 1 22.15 -13.40 -8.05
C MET A 1 20.75 -12.78 -8.00
N ILE A 2 19.72 -13.54 -8.32
CA ILE A 2 18.35 -13.02 -8.33
C ILE A 2 17.91 -13.03 -6.86
N SER A 3 17.96 -11.87 -6.21
CA SER A 3 17.35 -11.71 -4.89
C SER A 3 15.84 -11.92 -5.07
N PHE A 4 15.26 -12.88 -4.37
CA PHE A 4 13.80 -12.98 -4.28
C PHE A 4 13.32 -11.71 -3.57
N MET A 5 12.71 -10.78 -4.32
CA MET A 5 12.08 -9.60 -3.72
C MET A 5 11.17 -10.04 -2.58
N ARG A 6 11.30 -9.37 -1.44
CA ARG A 6 10.48 -9.62 -0.27
C ARG A 6 8.99 -9.52 -0.62
N ASN A 7 8.20 -10.51 -0.24
CA ASN A 7 6.75 -10.43 -0.37
C ASN A 7 6.18 -9.60 0.78
N TRP A 8 6.27 -8.28 0.64
CA TRP A 8 5.78 -7.30 1.62
C TRP A 8 4.31 -7.51 2.00
N GLY A 9 3.49 -7.98 1.05
CA GLY A 9 2.08 -8.30 1.30
C GLY A 9 1.90 -9.40 2.35
N GLN A 10 2.62 -10.51 2.18
CA GLN A 10 2.61 -11.60 3.17
C GLN A 10 3.27 -11.18 4.48
N GLU A 11 4.39 -10.45 4.41
CA GLU A 11 5.13 -10.02 5.59
C GLU A 11 4.30 -9.14 6.52
N PHE A 12 3.58 -8.16 5.96
CA PHE A 12 2.75 -7.25 6.75
C PHE A 12 1.34 -7.76 6.98
N GLY A 13 0.99 -8.95 6.47
CA GLY A 13 -0.37 -9.49 6.58
C GLY A 13 -1.40 -8.61 5.87
N LEU A 14 -1.08 -8.11 4.67
CA LEU A 14 -1.98 -7.28 3.89
C LEU A 14 -3.14 -8.12 3.32
N ILE A 15 -4.35 -7.59 3.47
CA ILE A 15 -5.59 -8.25 3.09
C ILE A 15 -6.20 -7.51 1.91
N ASN A 16 -6.39 -8.20 0.79
CA ASN A 16 -7.07 -7.66 -0.38
C ASN A 16 -8.59 -7.79 -0.21
N LEU A 17 -9.25 -6.65 0.01
CA LEU A 17 -10.69 -6.53 0.24
C LEU A 17 -11.53 -6.78 -1.02
N THR A 18 -10.97 -6.62 -2.22
CA THR A 18 -11.71 -6.85 -3.49
C THR A 18 -12.08 -8.32 -3.70
N ARG A 19 -11.43 -9.22 -2.95
CA ARG A 19 -11.65 -10.67 -3.01
C ARG A 19 -12.60 -11.18 -1.94
N LEU A 20 -13.11 -10.29 -1.08
CA LEU A 20 -14.05 -10.67 -0.03
C LEU A 20 -15.38 -11.09 -0.62
N LYS A 21 -15.88 -12.22 -0.14
CA LYS A 21 -17.23 -12.69 -0.39
C LYS A 21 -18.18 -12.12 0.66
N GLN A 22 -19.46 -12.04 0.32
CA GLN A 22 -20.50 -11.62 1.26
C GLN A 22 -20.59 -12.53 2.50
N SER A 23 -20.14 -13.78 2.38
CA SER A 23 -20.06 -14.76 3.48
C SER A 23 -18.90 -14.53 4.44
N ASP A 24 -17.98 -13.61 4.15
CA ASP A 24 -16.80 -13.36 4.99
C ASP A 24 -17.17 -12.45 6.19
N TYR A 25 -18.13 -12.89 6.99
CA TYR A 25 -18.73 -12.13 8.10
C TYR A 25 -17.67 -11.65 9.11
N GLU A 26 -16.75 -12.53 9.51
CA GLU A 26 -15.68 -12.20 10.46
C GLU A 26 -14.80 -11.04 9.98
N LEU A 27 -14.45 -11.03 8.70
CA LEU A 27 -13.60 -9.99 8.11
C LEU A 27 -14.34 -8.66 7.99
N ASN A 28 -15.64 -8.70 7.70
CA ASN A 28 -16.50 -7.52 7.70
C ASN A 28 -16.67 -6.94 9.11
N ASP A 29 -16.93 -7.78 10.11
CA ASP A 29 -17.05 -7.36 11.51
C ASP A 29 -15.76 -6.68 11.98
N ARG A 30 -14.60 -7.24 11.63
CA ARG A 30 -13.29 -6.66 11.93
C ARG A 30 -13.00 -5.33 11.23
N LEU A 31 -13.59 -5.10 10.05
CA LEU A 31 -13.51 -3.79 9.38
C LEU A 31 -14.43 -2.76 10.05
N LEU A 32 -15.59 -3.19 10.55
CA LEU A 32 -16.57 -2.33 11.22
C LEU A 32 -16.13 -1.96 12.64
N ASP A 33 -15.54 -2.88 13.39
CA ASP A 33 -15.06 -2.65 14.74
C ASP A 33 -13.69 -1.93 14.79
N GLY A 34 -13.00 -1.80 13.65
CA GLY A 34 -11.73 -1.08 13.50
C GLY A 34 -10.49 -1.89 13.89
N THR A 35 -10.61 -3.20 14.14
CA THR A 35 -9.45 -4.10 14.30
C THR A 35 -8.67 -4.26 13.00
N LEU A 36 -9.30 -4.07 11.84
CA LEU A 36 -8.62 -3.90 10.55
C LEU A 36 -8.54 -2.42 10.16
N PHE A 37 -7.32 -1.96 9.88
CA PHE A 37 -7.03 -0.62 9.39
C PHE A 37 -6.86 -0.64 7.86
N LYS A 38 -7.59 0.23 7.15
CA LYS A 38 -7.47 0.38 5.70
C LYS A 38 -6.24 1.22 5.36
N LEU A 39 -5.33 0.66 4.56
CA LEU A 39 -4.19 1.38 3.99
C LEU A 39 -4.59 2.07 2.67
N THR A 40 -5.50 1.43 1.93
CA THR A 40 -6.18 1.97 0.75
C THR A 40 -7.65 1.57 0.80
N ALA A 41 -8.45 1.97 -0.19
CA ALA A 41 -9.84 1.52 -0.30
C ALA A 41 -9.97 -0.02 -0.43
N GLU A 42 -8.94 -0.67 -0.97
CA GLU A 42 -8.95 -2.08 -1.34
C GLU A 42 -8.02 -2.96 -0.49
N ILE A 43 -7.09 -2.37 0.25
CA ILE A 43 -6.11 -3.11 1.05
C ILE A 43 -6.21 -2.70 2.52
N ALA A 44 -6.37 -3.70 3.39
CA ALA A 44 -6.36 -3.54 4.84
C ALA A 44 -5.21 -4.31 5.49
N VAL A 45 -4.98 -4.00 6.76
CA VAL A 45 -4.00 -4.66 7.63
C VAL A 45 -4.55 -4.70 9.05
N ASP A 46 -4.12 -5.66 9.86
CA ASP A 46 -4.43 -5.64 11.29
C ASP A 46 -3.91 -4.36 11.96
N CYS A 47 -4.79 -3.68 12.69
CA CYS A 47 -4.52 -2.38 13.28
C CYS A 47 -3.44 -2.47 14.37
N ALA A 48 -3.44 -3.52 15.18
CA ALA A 48 -2.44 -3.72 16.22
C ALA A 48 -1.08 -4.01 15.59
N VAL A 49 -1.04 -4.89 14.58
CA VAL A 49 0.17 -5.18 13.81
C VAL A 49 0.73 -3.90 13.21
N TYR A 50 -0.08 -3.17 12.44
CA TYR A 50 0.37 -1.97 11.74
C TYR A 50 0.82 -0.87 12.71
N ARG A 51 0.15 -0.68 13.85
CA ARG A 51 0.58 0.29 14.87
C ARG A 51 1.92 -0.07 15.50
N GLY A 52 2.20 -1.37 15.67
CA GLY A 52 3.46 -1.89 16.19
C GLY A 52 4.64 -1.75 15.23
N LEU A 53 4.39 -1.60 13.93
CA LEU A 53 5.47 -1.46 12.95
C LEU A 53 6.30 -0.17 13.15
N PRO A 54 7.63 -0.22 12.94
CA PRO A 54 8.45 0.97 12.91
C PRO A 54 8.03 1.89 11.73
N PRO A 55 8.39 3.18 11.77
CA PRO A 55 7.99 4.13 10.72
C PRO A 55 8.37 3.69 9.30
N TRP A 56 9.52 3.02 9.15
CA TRP A 56 9.98 2.48 7.88
C TRP A 56 9.05 1.41 7.32
N ASP A 57 8.72 0.41 8.13
CA ASP A 57 7.86 -0.70 7.72
C ASP A 57 6.42 -0.25 7.49
N LYS A 58 5.93 0.73 8.27
CA LYS A 58 4.66 1.40 7.97
C LYS A 58 4.64 2.01 6.58
N ALA A 59 5.73 2.65 6.17
CA ALA A 59 5.85 3.24 4.84
C ALA A 59 6.02 2.18 3.74
N ALA A 60 6.70 1.07 4.01
CA ALA A 60 6.80 -0.06 3.09
C ALA A 60 5.42 -0.70 2.88
N ALA A 61 4.69 -0.96 3.96
CA ALA A 61 3.33 -1.48 3.92
C ALA A 61 2.38 -0.59 3.11
N ARG A 62 2.41 0.73 3.34
CA ARG A 62 1.63 1.69 2.53
C ARG A 62 2.03 1.67 1.05
N ALA A 63 3.33 1.71 0.75
CA ALA A 63 3.83 1.70 -0.63
C ALA A 63 3.41 0.43 -1.37
N PHE A 64 3.53 -0.73 -0.73
CA PHE A 64 3.13 -1.99 -1.33
C PHE A 64 1.61 -2.08 -1.48
N ALA A 65 0.84 -1.67 -0.46
CA ALA A 65 -0.62 -1.63 -0.53
C ALA A 65 -1.11 -0.74 -1.68
N VAL A 66 -0.52 0.44 -1.89
CA VAL A 66 -0.81 1.29 -3.05
C VAL A 66 -0.45 0.58 -4.35
N GLY A 67 0.74 -0.03 -4.45
CA GLY A 67 1.13 -0.78 -5.64
C GLY A 67 0.17 -1.92 -5.99
N MET A 68 -0.41 -2.59 -4.99
CA MET A 68 -1.41 -3.65 -5.20
C MET A 68 -2.73 -3.16 -5.80
N THR A 69 -3.06 -1.88 -5.68
CA THR A 69 -4.30 -1.29 -6.23
C THR A 69 -4.09 -0.57 -7.56
N MET A 70 -2.88 -0.57 -8.12
CA MET A 70 -2.58 0.14 -9.37
C MET A 70 -2.69 -0.79 -10.57
N ASP A 71 -3.61 -0.49 -11.48
CA ASP A 71 -3.75 -1.23 -12.75
C ASP A 71 -2.71 -0.79 -13.80
N LYS A 72 -2.43 0.52 -13.85
CA LYS A 72 -1.59 1.13 -14.90
C LYS A 72 -0.38 1.86 -14.36
N ALA A 73 -0.45 2.39 -13.15
CA ALA A 73 0.61 3.19 -12.58
C ALA A 73 1.66 2.31 -11.88
N VAL A 74 2.86 2.86 -11.72
CA VAL A 74 3.95 2.21 -11.00
C VAL A 74 4.36 3.06 -9.81
N VAL A 75 4.65 2.40 -8.67
CA VAL A 75 5.23 3.09 -7.50
C VAL A 75 6.64 3.59 -7.86
N GLY A 76 6.93 4.85 -7.51
CA GLY A 76 8.19 5.52 -7.82
C GLY A 76 8.87 6.14 -6.60
N GLY A 77 9.97 6.84 -6.87
CA GLY A 77 10.70 7.62 -5.87
C GLY A 77 11.20 6.80 -4.68
N GLN A 78 11.13 7.39 -3.47
CA GLN A 78 11.60 6.72 -2.26
C GLN A 78 10.70 5.55 -1.84
N ALA A 79 9.40 5.61 -2.18
CA ALA A 79 8.49 4.50 -1.96
C ALA A 79 8.95 3.26 -2.74
N ALA A 80 9.31 3.40 -4.02
CA ALA A 80 9.88 2.31 -4.80
C ALA A 80 11.21 1.82 -4.22
N ALA A 81 12.15 2.73 -3.93
CA ALA A 81 13.44 2.38 -3.35
C ALA A 81 13.29 1.55 -2.06
N ARG A 82 12.31 1.89 -1.22
CA ARG A 82 11.98 1.13 -0.01
C ARG A 82 11.49 -0.29 -0.30
N LEU A 83 10.64 -0.47 -1.32
CA LEU A 83 10.20 -1.80 -1.73
C LEU A 83 11.35 -2.66 -2.30
N TRP A 84 12.41 -2.01 -2.78
CA TRP A 84 13.68 -2.61 -3.17
C TRP A 84 14.69 -2.74 -2.01
N GLU A 85 14.26 -2.54 -0.76
CA GLU A 85 15.10 -2.65 0.44
C GLU A 85 16.25 -1.64 0.49
N LEU A 86 16.16 -0.56 -0.31
CA LEU A 86 17.12 0.53 -0.28
C LEU A 86 16.75 1.53 0.81
N ALA A 87 17.74 1.90 1.62
CA ALA A 87 17.58 2.92 2.65
C ALA A 87 17.32 4.30 2.01
N THR A 88 16.36 5.04 2.57
CA THR A 88 16.04 6.41 2.14
C THR A 88 16.11 7.34 3.34
N LEU A 89 16.44 8.61 3.08
CA LEU A 89 16.68 9.61 4.12
C LEU A 89 15.42 10.04 4.88
N ARG A 90 14.22 9.73 4.34
CA ARG A 90 12.93 10.19 4.89
C ARG A 90 11.87 9.10 4.81
N VAL A 91 10.92 9.18 5.73
CA VAL A 91 9.69 8.38 5.74
C VAL A 91 8.56 9.25 5.19
N GLU A 92 8.15 8.97 3.96
CA GLU A 92 7.12 9.75 3.27
C GLU A 92 5.72 9.37 3.77
N LYS A 93 4.84 10.38 3.85
CA LYS A 93 3.42 10.18 4.19
C LYS A 93 2.60 9.76 2.97
N GLN A 94 3.07 10.07 1.77
CA GLN A 94 2.40 9.80 0.50
C GLN A 94 3.26 8.89 -0.37
N VAL A 95 2.62 8.12 -1.24
CA VAL A 95 3.25 7.21 -2.20
C VAL A 95 3.24 7.88 -3.57
N VAL A 96 4.43 8.11 -4.12
CA VAL A 96 4.58 8.65 -5.47
C VAL A 96 4.31 7.53 -6.48
N CYS A 97 3.45 7.81 -7.45
CA CYS A 97 3.16 6.92 -8.58
C CYS A 97 3.42 7.63 -9.91
N HIS A 98 3.82 6.87 -10.91
CA HIS A 98 4.02 7.35 -12.27
C HIS A 98 3.16 6.56 -13.25
N LEU A 99 2.62 7.23 -14.25
CA LEU A 99 2.01 6.54 -15.39
C LEU A 99 3.09 6.20 -16.42
N PRO A 100 3.06 5.00 -17.01
CA PRO A 100 3.95 4.63 -18.09
C PRO A 100 3.66 5.46 -19.35
N ASP A 101 4.60 5.42 -20.30
CA ASP A 101 4.45 5.95 -21.67
C ASP A 101 4.09 7.44 -21.77
N GLY A 102 4.47 8.24 -20.76
CA GLY A 102 4.17 9.68 -20.74
C GLY A 102 2.70 9.99 -20.49
N GLY A 103 1.95 9.06 -19.92
CA GLY A 103 0.55 9.26 -19.54
C GLY A 103 0.39 10.46 -18.59
N ILE A 104 -0.61 11.29 -18.87
CA ILE A 104 -0.92 12.45 -18.02
C ILE A 104 -1.91 11.99 -16.95
N PRO A 105 -1.60 12.18 -15.64
CA PRO A 105 -2.50 11.79 -14.58
C PRO A 105 -3.79 12.61 -14.62
N SER A 106 -4.86 12.03 -14.08
CA SER A 106 -6.12 12.75 -13.89
C SER A 106 -5.95 13.93 -12.91
N SER A 107 -6.99 14.74 -12.76
CA SER A 107 -6.95 15.88 -11.83
C SER A 107 -6.55 15.45 -10.42
N PRO A 108 -5.67 16.18 -9.71
CA PRO A 108 -5.23 15.84 -8.35
C PRO A 108 -6.34 15.59 -7.34
N LYS A 109 -7.53 16.17 -7.56
CA LYS A 109 -8.71 15.98 -6.70
C LYS A 109 -9.30 14.57 -6.75
N THR A 110 -8.96 13.79 -7.78
CA THR A 110 -9.47 12.43 -7.97
C THR A 110 -8.45 11.37 -7.58
N TRP A 111 -7.27 11.77 -7.10
CA TRP A 111 -6.24 10.81 -6.70
C TRP A 111 -6.67 10.11 -5.41
N PRO A 112 -6.38 8.80 -5.28
CA PRO A 112 -6.60 8.09 -4.02
C PRO A 112 -5.88 8.78 -2.86
N GLU A 113 -6.46 8.69 -1.67
CA GLU A 113 -5.84 9.24 -0.47
C GLU A 113 -4.42 8.66 -0.28
N GLY A 114 -3.48 9.53 0.06
CA GLY A 114 -2.09 9.13 0.25
C GLY A 114 -1.30 8.87 -1.04
N VAL A 115 -1.89 9.06 -2.23
CA VAL A 115 -1.20 8.89 -3.53
C VAL A 115 -0.91 10.25 -4.16
N ILE A 116 0.28 10.39 -4.75
CA ILE A 116 0.64 11.51 -5.61
C ILE A 116 1.10 10.97 -6.96
N TYR A 117 0.50 11.45 -8.04
CA TYR A 117 1.01 11.18 -9.38
C TYR A 117 2.06 12.21 -9.79
N ARG A 118 3.07 11.76 -10.54
CA ARG A 118 4.12 12.59 -11.12
C ARG A 118 4.44 12.21 -12.55
#